data_AF-A0A9D2H003-F1
#
_entry.id   AF-A0A9D2H003-F1
#
_cell.length_a   1.000
_cell.length_b   1.000
_cell.length_c   1.000
_cell.angle_alpha   90.00
_cell.angle_beta   90.00
_cell.angle_gamma   90.00
#
_symmetry.space_group_name_H-M   'P 1'
#
loop_
_entity.id
_entity.type
_entity.pdbx_description
1 polymer ?
#
loop_
_entity_poly.entity_id
_entity_poly.type
_entity_poly.pdbx_seq_one_letter_code
_entity_poly.pdbx_strand_id
1 'polypeptide(L)'
;NRRISISLKHSVFDALSLAERGMSAKEIARKLEASAADSSIYLTLDTLKYLKKGGRLTPAAALIGTILRVKPVLQIQGGKLDAFKKVQTLKQAKQAMTDALKSDLATRFADFAAAGQMRICLAHTAREEEIRAFEAELAAVFPNIPVSFCDPLSLSIACHVGPGVIACSVTRALN
;
A
#
# COMPACT_ATOMS: atom_id res chain seq x y z
N ASN A 1 -5.10 -11.57 -10.94
CA ASN A 1 -4.66 -10.90 -9.69
C ASN A 1 -4.71 -9.38 -9.89
N ARG A 2 -5.40 -8.62 -9.01
CA ARG A 2 -5.58 -7.15 -9.11
C ARG A 2 -4.59 -6.35 -8.23
N ARG A 3 -3.72 -7.03 -7.50
CA ARG A 3 -2.71 -6.44 -6.60
C ARG A 3 -1.52 -5.91 -7.39
N ILE A 4 -0.84 -4.92 -6.82
CA ILE A 4 0.40 -4.34 -7.36
C ILE A 4 1.41 -4.14 -6.23
N SER A 5 2.68 -3.90 -6.57
CA SER A 5 3.71 -3.52 -5.59
C SER A 5 3.79 -4.53 -4.42
N ILE A 6 3.89 -4.04 -3.20
CA ILE A 6 4.10 -4.83 -1.99
C ILE A 6 2.92 -5.76 -1.67
N SER A 7 1.70 -5.39 -2.04
CA SER A 7 0.52 -6.27 -1.92
C SER A 7 0.61 -7.48 -2.86
N LEU A 8 1.20 -7.30 -4.06
CA LEU A 8 1.45 -8.39 -5.00
C LEU A 8 2.56 -9.31 -4.47
N LYS A 9 3.65 -8.75 -3.91
CA LYS A 9 4.69 -9.53 -3.22
C LYS A 9 4.06 -10.40 -2.13
N HIS A 10 3.21 -9.83 -1.28
CA HIS A 10 2.53 -10.59 -0.24
C HIS A 10 1.72 -11.77 -0.80
N SER A 11 0.97 -11.55 -1.89
CA SER A 11 0.20 -12.61 -2.54
C SER A 11 1.05 -13.77 -3.08
N VAL A 12 2.32 -13.53 -3.42
CA VAL A 12 3.26 -14.58 -3.83
C VAL A 12 3.65 -15.41 -2.62
N PHE A 13 3.91 -14.78 -1.46
CA PHE A 13 4.21 -15.50 -0.23
C PHE A 13 3.00 -16.27 0.32
N ASP A 14 1.79 -15.73 0.17
CA ASP A 14 0.55 -16.48 0.41
C ASP A 14 0.50 -17.74 -0.46
N ALA A 15 0.81 -17.61 -1.76
CA ALA A 15 0.80 -18.74 -2.69
C ALA A 15 1.81 -19.83 -2.30
N LEU A 16 3.01 -19.44 -1.89
CA LEU A 16 4.05 -20.35 -1.41
C LEU A 16 3.58 -21.10 -0.16
N SER A 17 3.04 -20.39 0.83
CA SER A 17 2.54 -21.02 2.06
C SER A 17 1.39 -22.00 1.80
N LEU A 18 0.46 -21.66 0.91
CA LEU A 18 -0.63 -22.56 0.53
C LEU A 18 -0.12 -23.80 -0.22
N ALA A 19 0.89 -23.64 -1.07
CA ALA A 19 1.53 -24.77 -1.77
C ALA A 19 2.27 -25.70 -0.81
N GLU A 20 3.00 -25.15 0.17
CA GLU A 20 3.64 -25.92 1.25
C GLU A 20 2.64 -26.73 2.09
N ARG A 21 1.40 -26.24 2.19
CA ARG A 21 0.27 -26.95 2.83
C ARG A 21 -0.40 -27.98 1.92
N GLY A 22 0.16 -28.26 0.74
CA GLY A 22 -0.32 -29.29 -0.17
C GLY A 22 -1.51 -28.89 -1.05
N MET A 23 -1.87 -27.60 -1.10
CA MET A 23 -2.96 -27.15 -1.96
C MET A 23 -2.59 -27.24 -3.45
N SER A 24 -3.56 -27.59 -4.28
CA SER A 24 -3.36 -27.61 -5.73
C SER A 24 -3.28 -26.19 -6.31
N ALA A 25 -2.61 -26.04 -7.45
CA ALA A 25 -2.51 -24.77 -8.17
C ALA A 25 -3.90 -24.15 -8.45
N LYS A 26 -4.92 -24.96 -8.76
CA LYS A 26 -6.29 -24.50 -9.02
C LYS A 26 -6.96 -23.93 -7.77
N GLU A 27 -6.67 -24.46 -6.59
CA GLU A 27 -7.24 -23.96 -5.33
C GLU A 27 -6.51 -22.70 -4.86
N ILE A 28 -5.18 -22.67 -5.01
CA ILE A 28 -4.36 -21.50 -4.72
C ILE A 28 -4.81 -20.32 -5.59
N ALA A 29 -4.93 -20.53 -6.91
CA ALA A 29 -5.41 -19.50 -7.83
C ALA A 29 -6.78 -18.95 -7.40
N ARG A 30 -7.75 -19.83 -7.10
CA ARG A 30 -9.08 -19.43 -6.62
C ARG A 30 -9.01 -18.58 -5.35
N LYS A 31 -8.21 -18.97 -4.36
CA LYS A 31 -8.06 -18.21 -3.11
C LYS A 31 -7.43 -16.83 -3.33
N LEU A 32 -6.36 -16.76 -4.12
CA LEU A 32 -5.66 -15.49 -4.41
C LEU A 32 -6.50 -14.52 -5.23
N GLU A 33 -7.31 -15.03 -6.15
CA GLU A 33 -8.26 -14.24 -6.93
C GLU A 33 -9.40 -13.72 -6.08
N ALA A 34 -9.94 -14.55 -5.18
CA ALA A 34 -10.99 -14.14 -4.24
C ALA A 34 -10.51 -13.03 -3.29
N SER A 35 -9.27 -13.08 -2.80
CA SER A 35 -8.71 -12.04 -1.91
C SER A 35 -8.02 -10.90 -2.65
N ALA A 36 -8.10 -10.83 -3.99
CA ALA A 36 -7.35 -9.85 -4.77
C ALA A 36 -7.73 -8.39 -4.49
N ALA A 37 -8.91 -8.14 -3.92
CA ALA A 37 -9.38 -6.81 -3.53
C ALA A 37 -9.24 -6.53 -2.02
N ASP A 38 -8.81 -7.51 -1.22
CA ASP A 38 -8.65 -7.42 0.23
C ASP A 38 -7.33 -6.72 0.60
N SER A 39 -7.08 -5.58 -0.05
CA SER A 39 -5.88 -4.78 0.18
C SER A 39 -6.11 -3.32 -0.15
N SER A 40 -5.31 -2.47 0.47
CA SER A 40 -5.33 -1.02 0.31
C SER A 40 -3.91 -0.49 0.39
N ILE A 41 -3.54 0.41 -0.52
CA ILE A 41 -2.23 1.07 -0.52
C ILE A 41 -2.46 2.57 -0.40
N TYR A 42 -1.73 3.22 0.49
CA TYR A 42 -1.64 4.68 0.59
C TYR A 42 -0.20 5.11 0.36
N LEU A 43 -0.01 6.17 -0.40
CA LEU A 43 1.32 6.68 -0.72
C LEU A 43 1.37 8.21 -0.75
N THR A 44 2.53 8.74 -0.39
CA THR A 44 2.89 10.14 -0.60
C THR A 44 4.14 10.22 -1.45
N LEU A 45 4.27 11.31 -2.20
CA LEU A 45 5.37 11.56 -3.10
C LEU A 45 5.65 13.06 -3.22
N ASP A 46 6.82 13.42 -3.73
CA ASP A 46 7.22 14.84 -3.81
C ASP A 46 6.60 15.57 -5.00
N THR A 47 6.29 14.88 -6.10
CA THR A 47 5.72 15.52 -7.29
C THR A 47 4.91 14.58 -8.18
N LEU A 48 3.70 15.01 -8.55
CA LEU A 48 2.84 14.28 -9.50
C LEU A 48 3.37 14.30 -10.93
N LYS A 49 4.50 14.97 -11.21
CA LYS A 49 5.12 15.07 -12.54
C LYS A 49 5.31 13.71 -13.21
N TYR A 50 5.83 12.72 -12.48
CA TYR A 50 6.13 11.39 -13.01
C TYR A 50 4.85 10.61 -13.33
N LEU A 51 3.88 10.62 -12.42
CA LEU A 51 2.59 9.96 -12.61
C LEU A 51 1.80 10.58 -13.78
N LYS A 52 1.85 11.91 -13.92
CA LYS A 52 1.23 12.64 -15.03
C LYS A 52 1.88 12.28 -16.36
N LYS A 53 3.22 12.32 -16.44
CA LYS A 53 3.95 11.92 -17.67
C LYS A 53 3.73 10.45 -18.02
N GLY A 54 3.61 9.59 -17.01
CA GLY A 54 3.28 8.19 -17.20
C GLY A 54 1.82 7.93 -17.57
N GLY A 55 0.89 8.87 -17.43
CA GLY A 55 -0.54 8.58 -17.65
C GLY A 55 -1.14 7.59 -16.64
N ARG A 56 -0.52 7.42 -15.47
CA ARG A 56 -1.00 6.55 -14.38
C ARG A 56 -1.86 7.33 -13.37
N LEU A 57 -2.01 8.64 -13.56
CA LEU A 57 -2.82 9.52 -12.73
C LEU A 57 -4.24 9.62 -13.30
N THR A 58 -5.27 9.35 -12.48
CA THR A 58 -6.66 9.58 -12.89
C THR A 58 -6.93 11.08 -13.13
N PRO A 59 -7.92 11.44 -13.97
CA PRO A 59 -8.33 12.83 -14.14
C PRO A 59 -8.69 13.52 -12.81
N ALA A 60 -9.37 12.79 -11.91
CA ALA A 60 -9.73 13.30 -10.58
C ALA A 60 -8.49 13.59 -9.71
N ALA A 61 -7.49 12.69 -9.71
CA ALA A 61 -6.26 12.89 -8.98
C ALA A 61 -5.38 14.03 -9.54
N ALA A 62 -5.51 14.34 -10.84
CA ALA A 62 -4.76 15.44 -11.46
C ALA A 62 -5.11 16.83 -10.89
N LEU A 63 -6.34 17.02 -10.39
CA LEU A 63 -6.78 18.27 -9.73
C LEU A 63 -6.07 18.52 -8.40
N ILE A 64 -5.39 17.52 -7.83
CA ILE A 64 -4.59 17.71 -6.62
C ILE A 64 -3.27 18.44 -6.92
N GLY A 65 -2.71 18.25 -8.12
CA GLY A 65 -1.37 18.70 -8.48
C GLY A 65 -1.22 20.16 -8.90
N THR A 66 -2.32 20.92 -9.01
CA THR A 66 -2.29 22.33 -9.43
C THR A 66 -1.98 23.31 -8.31
N ILE A 67 -2.01 22.85 -7.05
CA ILE A 67 -1.79 23.71 -5.87
C ILE A 67 -0.32 23.62 -5.44
N LEU A 68 0.39 24.74 -5.57
CA LEU A 68 1.77 24.88 -5.12
C LEU A 68 1.88 24.60 -3.60
N ARG A 69 2.98 23.98 -3.15
CA ARG A 69 3.32 23.73 -1.73
C ARG A 69 2.49 22.66 -0.99
N VAL A 70 1.79 21.79 -1.70
CA VAL A 70 1.02 20.68 -1.10
C VAL A 70 1.70 19.34 -1.42
N LYS A 71 1.84 18.47 -0.42
CA LYS A 71 2.18 17.06 -0.56
C LYS A 71 0.89 16.24 -0.75
N PRO A 72 0.74 15.53 -1.88
CA PRO A 72 -0.42 14.68 -2.12
C PRO A 72 -0.28 13.36 -1.36
N VAL A 73 -1.37 12.92 -0.73
CA VAL A 73 -1.57 11.53 -0.35
C VAL A 73 -2.53 10.92 -1.37
N LEU A 74 -2.11 9.81 -1.95
CA LEU A 74 -2.87 9.04 -2.92
C LEU A 74 -3.26 7.69 -2.32
N GLN A 75 -4.26 7.06 -2.91
CA GLN A 75 -4.69 5.72 -2.55
C GLN A 75 -4.76 4.83 -3.78
N ILE A 76 -4.60 3.52 -3.55
CA ILE A 76 -4.84 2.49 -4.55
C ILE A 76 -5.81 1.47 -3.96
N GLN A 77 -6.98 1.42 -4.57
CA GLN A 77 -8.07 0.51 -4.21
C GLN A 77 -8.51 -0.22 -5.48
N GLY A 78 -8.46 -1.56 -5.47
CA GLY A 78 -8.84 -2.36 -6.65
C GLY A 78 -8.06 -2.02 -7.93
N GLY A 79 -6.81 -1.53 -7.80
CA GLY A 79 -5.91 -1.21 -8.92
C GLY A 79 -6.00 0.23 -9.45
N LYS A 80 -6.90 1.07 -8.93
CA LYS A 80 -7.03 2.47 -9.37
C LYS A 80 -6.26 3.39 -8.43
N LEU A 81 -5.29 4.14 -8.98
CA LEU A 81 -4.55 5.18 -8.25
C LEU A 81 -5.34 6.49 -8.28
N ASP A 82 -5.79 6.94 -7.12
CA ASP A 82 -6.61 8.14 -6.98
C ASP A 82 -6.15 9.06 -5.85
N ALA A 83 -6.69 10.27 -5.86
CA ALA A 83 -6.57 11.24 -4.80
C ALA A 83 -7.14 10.71 -3.48
N PHE A 84 -6.40 10.90 -2.38
CA PHE A 84 -6.92 10.63 -1.03
C PHE A 84 -6.98 11.90 -0.19
N LYS A 85 -5.85 12.60 -0.01
CA LYS A 85 -5.78 13.79 0.83
C LYS A 85 -4.72 14.77 0.35
N LYS A 86 -4.89 16.04 0.70
CA LYS A 86 -3.92 17.12 0.50
C LYS A 86 -3.36 17.54 1.86
N VAL A 87 -2.04 17.54 2.00
CA VAL A 87 -1.36 17.94 3.24
C VAL A 87 -0.13 18.79 2.92
N GLN A 88 0.49 19.43 3.90
CA GLN A 88 1.64 20.33 3.65
C GLN A 88 2.98 19.67 3.96
N THR A 89 3.02 18.79 4.96
CA THR A 89 4.27 18.19 5.45
C THR A 89 4.27 16.67 5.32
N LEU A 90 5.48 16.07 5.30
CA LEU A 90 5.60 14.62 5.27
C LEU A 90 5.02 13.97 6.54
N LYS A 91 5.17 14.62 7.70
CA LYS A 91 4.56 14.17 8.96
C LYS A 91 3.03 14.07 8.84
N GLN A 92 2.38 15.11 8.29
CA GLN A 92 0.94 15.08 8.05
C GLN A 92 0.54 14.01 7.02
N ALA A 93 1.38 13.75 6.03
CA ALA A 93 1.15 12.69 5.05
C ALA A 93 1.19 11.31 5.72
N LYS A 94 2.23 11.01 6.51
CA LYS A 94 2.34 9.77 7.29
C LYS A 94 1.13 9.59 8.21
N GLN A 95 0.75 10.63 8.96
CA GLN A 95 -0.43 10.59 9.81
C GLN A 95 -1.71 10.28 9.01
N ALA A 96 -1.92 10.96 7.88
CA ALA A 96 -3.09 10.71 7.04
C ALA A 96 -3.13 9.29 6.50
N MET A 97 -1.99 8.70 6.13
CA MET A 97 -1.90 7.31 5.71
C MET A 97 -2.20 6.36 6.88
N THR A 98 -1.63 6.60 8.07
CA THR A 98 -1.92 5.81 9.28
C THR A 98 -3.41 5.84 9.66
N ASP A 99 -4.04 7.01 9.60
CA ASP A 99 -5.47 7.16 9.89
C ASP A 99 -6.33 6.41 8.86
N ALA A 100 -5.90 6.41 7.59
CA ALA A 100 -6.57 5.66 6.54
C ALA A 100 -6.47 4.14 6.77
N LEU A 101 -5.30 3.64 7.17
CA LEU A 101 -5.14 2.23 7.56
C LEU A 101 -6.04 1.87 8.75
N LYS A 102 -6.12 2.73 9.78
CA LYS A 102 -7.05 2.53 10.91
C LYS A 102 -8.49 2.43 10.44
N SER A 103 -8.92 3.33 9.56
CA SER A 103 -10.27 3.33 9.01
C SER A 103 -10.56 2.05 8.24
N ASP A 104 -9.65 1.63 7.35
CA ASP A 104 -9.81 0.39 6.57
C ASP A 104 -9.92 -0.84 7.49
N LEU A 105 -9.06 -0.92 8.51
CA LEU A 105 -9.05 -2.02 9.47
C LEU A 105 -10.29 -2.04 10.39
N ALA A 106 -10.88 -0.88 10.71
CA ALA A 106 -12.09 -0.78 11.52
C ALA A 106 -13.38 -0.95 10.71
N THR A 107 -13.30 -0.90 9.38
CA THR A 107 -14.47 -0.95 8.49
C THR A 107 -14.35 -2.09 7.48
N ARG A 108 -13.76 -1.81 6.31
CA ARG A 108 -13.67 -2.71 5.15
C ARG A 108 -13.01 -4.05 5.46
N PHE A 109 -12.10 -4.07 6.43
CA PHE A 109 -11.34 -5.26 6.80
C PHE A 109 -11.52 -5.66 8.27
N ALA A 110 -12.59 -5.20 8.93
CA ALA A 110 -12.84 -5.46 10.35
C ALA A 110 -12.84 -6.96 10.67
N ASP A 111 -13.55 -7.77 9.88
CA ASP A 111 -13.63 -9.22 10.10
C ASP A 111 -12.26 -9.90 9.94
N PHE A 112 -11.47 -9.48 8.94
CA PHE A 112 -10.13 -10.03 8.71
C PHE A 112 -9.14 -9.56 9.78
N ALA A 113 -9.26 -8.34 10.27
CA ALA A 113 -8.45 -7.81 11.35
C ALA A 113 -8.74 -8.56 12.66
N ALA A 114 -10.02 -8.78 12.99
CA ALA A 114 -10.45 -9.57 14.15
C ALA A 114 -9.97 -11.03 14.06
N ALA A 115 -9.91 -11.60 12.85
CA ALA A 115 -9.40 -12.94 12.61
C ALA A 115 -7.85 -13.04 12.58
N GLY A 116 -7.11 -11.94 12.81
CA GLY A 116 -5.65 -11.94 12.73
C GLY A 116 -5.11 -12.20 11.32
N GLN A 117 -5.91 -11.91 10.29
CA GLN A 117 -5.61 -12.16 8.89
C GLN A 117 -5.10 -10.91 8.16
N MET A 118 -4.75 -9.83 8.87
CA MET A 118 -4.24 -8.61 8.25
C MET A 118 -2.74 -8.46 8.48
N ARG A 119 -2.05 -7.90 7.48
CA ARG A 119 -0.63 -7.55 7.53
C ARG A 119 -0.43 -6.13 7.04
N ILE A 120 0.55 -5.45 7.62
CA ILE A 120 1.03 -4.16 7.13
C ILE A 120 2.28 -4.39 6.28
N CYS A 121 2.38 -3.67 5.18
CA CYS A 121 3.59 -3.67 4.37
C CYS A 121 3.93 -2.25 3.91
N LEU A 122 5.22 -1.93 3.85
CA LEU A 122 5.75 -0.65 3.43
C LEU A 122 6.55 -0.79 2.13
N ALA A 123 6.56 0.29 1.35
CA ALA A 123 7.40 0.41 0.19
C ALA A 123 7.89 1.85 -0.01
N HIS A 124 9.08 2.03 -0.61
CA HIS A 124 9.67 3.37 -0.75
C HIS A 124 10.56 3.53 -2.00
N THR A 125 10.91 4.76 -2.34
CA THR A 125 12.02 5.06 -3.26
C THR A 125 13.05 5.97 -2.59
N ALA A 126 14.25 5.43 -2.33
CA ALA A 126 15.42 6.17 -1.83
C ALA A 126 15.16 7.02 -0.57
N ARG A 127 14.54 6.42 0.46
CA ARG A 127 14.15 7.05 1.75
C ARG A 127 14.30 6.06 2.91
N GLU A 128 15.46 5.43 3.04
CA GLU A 128 15.70 4.33 4.01
C GLU A 128 15.47 4.77 5.46
N GLU A 129 16.11 5.84 5.93
CA GLU A 129 15.95 6.28 7.32
C GLU A 129 14.49 6.63 7.66
N GLU A 130 13.82 7.32 6.74
CA GLU A 130 12.43 7.77 6.93
C GLU A 130 11.44 6.61 6.88
N ILE A 131 11.65 5.61 6.00
CA ILE A 131 10.77 4.44 5.94
C ILE A 131 10.95 3.55 7.17
N ARG A 132 12.17 3.41 7.71
CA ARG A 132 12.44 2.66 8.94
C ARG A 132 11.81 3.32 10.17
N ALA A 133 11.91 4.64 10.26
CA ALA A 133 11.20 5.38 11.29
C ALA A 133 9.67 5.19 11.18
N PHE A 134 9.12 5.21 9.96
CA PHE A 134 7.69 5.00 9.75
C PHE A 134 7.25 3.55 10.01
N GLU A 135 8.08 2.56 9.69
CA GLU A 135 7.88 1.16 10.03
C GLU A 135 7.73 0.97 11.55
N ALA A 136 8.63 1.58 12.35
CA ALA A 136 8.54 1.57 13.80
C ALA A 136 7.29 2.28 14.33
N GLU A 137 6.94 3.45 13.76
CA GLU A 137 5.70 4.17 14.09
C GLU A 137 4.45 3.30 13.83
N LEU A 138 4.38 2.61 12.70
CA LEU A 138 3.25 1.72 12.37
C LEU A 138 3.21 0.50 13.30
N ALA A 139 4.34 -0.11 13.61
CA ALA A 139 4.40 -1.24 14.54
C ALA A 139 3.88 -0.85 15.94
N ALA A 140 4.21 0.36 16.41
CA ALA A 140 3.71 0.88 17.68
C ALA A 140 2.21 1.20 17.65
N VAL A 141 1.70 1.72 16.54
CA VAL A 141 0.27 2.05 16.38
C VAL A 141 -0.60 0.80 16.21
N PHE A 142 -0.07 -0.26 15.58
CA PHE A 142 -0.80 -1.48 15.27
C PHE A 142 -0.12 -2.73 15.88
N PRO A 143 -0.06 -2.85 17.22
CA PRO A 143 0.69 -3.91 17.89
C PRO A 143 0.20 -5.33 17.55
N ASN A 144 -1.08 -5.46 17.16
CA ASN A 144 -1.71 -6.74 16.83
C ASN A 144 -1.67 -7.08 15.33
N ILE A 145 -1.10 -6.21 14.48
CA ILE A 145 -1.04 -6.39 13.03
C ILE A 145 0.42 -6.37 12.60
N PRO A 146 1.01 -7.53 12.25
CA PRO A 146 2.42 -7.59 11.95
C PRO A 146 2.79 -6.79 10.70
N VAL A 147 3.92 -6.09 10.77
CA VAL A 147 4.60 -5.52 9.62
C VAL A 147 5.42 -6.61 8.96
N SER A 148 5.01 -7.04 7.76
CA SER A 148 5.63 -8.20 7.09
C SER A 148 6.78 -7.81 6.16
N PHE A 149 6.69 -6.66 5.51
CA PHE A 149 7.66 -6.22 4.52
C PHE A 149 7.87 -4.72 4.57
N CYS A 150 9.11 -4.30 4.33
CA CYS A 150 9.52 -2.93 4.10
C CYS A 150 10.64 -2.93 3.06
N ASP A 151 10.28 -2.72 1.80
CA ASP A 151 11.19 -2.90 0.67
C ASP A 151 11.25 -1.69 -0.27
N PRO A 152 12.36 -1.48 -0.98
CA PRO A 152 12.40 -0.53 -2.09
C PRO A 152 11.44 -0.95 -3.21
N LEU A 153 10.82 0.04 -3.85
CA LEU A 153 9.98 -0.17 -5.03
C LEU A 153 10.82 -0.64 -6.22
N SER A 154 10.29 -1.58 -7.00
CA SER A 154 10.91 -2.04 -8.25
C SER A 154 11.06 -0.88 -9.25
N LEU A 155 12.08 -0.96 -10.12
CA LEU A 155 12.33 0.03 -11.18
C LEU A 155 11.10 0.29 -12.06
N SER A 156 10.32 -0.74 -12.35
CA SER A 156 9.08 -0.66 -13.14
C SER A 156 8.00 0.22 -12.51
N ILE A 157 7.96 0.32 -11.17
CA ILE A 157 7.03 1.21 -10.46
C ILE A 157 7.69 2.57 -10.23
N ALA A 158 8.96 2.56 -9.80
CA ALA A 158 9.74 3.76 -9.48
C ALA A 158 9.81 4.75 -10.66
N CYS A 159 9.88 4.27 -11.91
CA CYS A 159 9.89 5.14 -13.09
C CYS A 159 8.60 5.95 -13.28
N HIS A 160 7.47 5.47 -12.73
CA HIS A 160 6.18 6.14 -12.79
C HIS A 160 5.89 7.02 -11.58
N VAL A 161 6.34 6.63 -10.39
CA VAL A 161 6.07 7.38 -9.16
C VAL A 161 7.15 8.40 -8.82
N GLY A 162 8.36 8.22 -9.36
CA GLY A 162 9.52 9.07 -9.10
C GLY A 162 10.26 8.73 -7.79
N PRO A 163 11.32 9.49 -7.49
CA PRO A 163 12.05 9.36 -6.23
C PRO A 163 11.22 9.93 -5.06
N GLY A 164 11.60 9.57 -3.84
CA GLY A 164 11.06 10.17 -2.63
C GLY A 164 9.66 9.68 -2.26
N VAL A 165 9.26 8.49 -2.69
CA VAL A 165 7.98 7.89 -2.33
C VAL A 165 8.07 7.20 -0.98
N ILE A 166 7.02 7.37 -0.17
CA ILE A 166 6.74 6.54 1.00
C ILE A 166 5.32 5.98 0.79
N ALA A 167 5.19 4.67 0.91
CA ALA A 167 3.91 3.97 0.82
C ALA A 167 3.76 2.99 1.98
N CYS A 168 2.51 2.81 2.42
CA CYS A 168 2.12 1.76 3.33
C CYS A 168 0.85 1.09 2.80
N SER A 169 0.62 -0.13 3.24
CA SER A 169 -0.52 -0.91 2.83
C SER A 169 -1.01 -1.80 3.97
N VAL A 170 -2.29 -2.11 3.93
CA VAL A 170 -2.87 -3.25 4.63
C VAL A 170 -3.29 -4.27 3.59
N THR A 171 -2.99 -5.54 3.85
CA THR A 171 -3.36 -6.65 2.98
C THR A 171 -3.80 -7.82 3.82
N ARG A 172 -4.81 -8.54 3.33
CA ARG A 172 -5.18 -9.83 3.90
C ARG A 172 -4.08 -10.86 3.61
N ALA A 173 -3.72 -11.63 4.64
CA ALA A 173 -2.89 -12.81 4.57
C ALA A 173 -3.76 -14.06 4.49
N LEU A 174 -3.35 -15.01 3.66
CA LEU A 174 -4.02 -16.29 3.49
C LEU A 174 -3.29 -17.35 4.32
N ASN A 175 -3.40 -17.20 5.64
CA ASN A 175 -2.79 -18.10 6.62
C ASN A 175 -3.21 -19.57 6.43
#